data_AF-D6X6X0-F1
#
_entry.id   AF-D6X6X0-F1
#
_cell.length_a   1.000
_cell.length_b   1.000
_cell.length_c   1.000
_cell.angle_alpha   90.00
_cell.angle_beta   90.00
_cell.angle_gamma   90.00
#
_symmetry.space_group_name_H-M   'P 1'
#
loop_
_entity.id
_entity.type
_entity.pdbx_description
1 polymer ?
#
loop_
_entity_poly.entity_id
_entity_poly.type
_entity_poly.pdbx_seq_one_letter_code
_entity_poly.pdbx_strand_id
1 'polypeptide(L)'
;TVRDLRRGNRALVLQRLYFDGPLSRQELGPATGLSSGSISNVVSELVAEGLLEEAGIVDSDGGRPRTLLRVAAGSGLLIGIDIGETRVRAELFDLSFTELARTERPLAQHGYDVDRIVSHVRAAVADVLRDGDADPGLLLGVGIGVPGIVEHSADGAVVHGQTIGWNAVPFEQLLRKAVEIPPSAPLFIDNGAKTLGQAEMWFGGGRGAASAAVALIGSGVGACVVHAATPEGERP
;
A
#
# COMPACT_ATOMS: atom_id res chain seq x y z
N THR A 1 23.54 -6.25 3.45
CA THR A 1 24.31 -6.84 2.31
C THR A 1 24.13 -6.00 1.05
N VAL A 2 24.88 -6.24 -0.03
CA VAL A 2 24.74 -5.49 -1.30
C VAL A 2 23.32 -5.59 -1.90
N ARG A 3 22.63 -6.73 -1.70
CA ARG A 3 21.23 -6.92 -2.12
C ARG A 3 20.27 -6.01 -1.36
N ASP A 4 20.47 -5.84 -0.05
CA ASP A 4 19.62 -4.97 0.78
C ASP A 4 19.78 -3.50 0.39
N LEU A 5 21.01 -3.07 0.10
CA LEU A 5 21.29 -1.72 -0.38
C LEU A 5 20.61 -1.44 -1.73
N ARG A 6 20.68 -2.40 -2.66
CA ARG A 6 20.01 -2.26 -3.97
C ARG A 6 18.49 -2.22 -3.82
N ARG A 7 17.91 -3.04 -2.93
CA ARG A 7 16.48 -3.01 -2.61
C ARG A 7 16.07 -1.67 -1.98
N GLY A 8 16.85 -1.16 -1.04
CA GLY A 8 16.61 0.14 -0.40
C GLY A 8 16.65 1.30 -1.40
N ASN A 9 17.66 1.35 -2.28
CA ASN A 9 17.77 2.39 -3.30
C ASN A 9 16.59 2.37 -4.29
N ARG A 10 16.15 1.17 -4.70
CA ARG A 10 14.97 1.00 -5.56
C ARG A 10 13.70 1.50 -4.88
N ALA A 11 13.49 1.12 -3.62
CA ALA A 11 12.35 1.56 -2.83
C ALA A 11 12.31 3.10 -2.70
N LEU A 12 13.45 3.74 -2.40
CA LEU A 12 13.54 5.20 -2.30
C LEU A 12 13.19 5.91 -3.62
N VAL A 13 13.71 5.43 -4.75
CA VAL A 13 13.41 6.01 -6.07
C VAL A 13 11.93 5.86 -6.41
N LEU A 14 11.36 4.66 -6.24
CA LEU A 14 9.93 4.44 -6.47
C LEU A 14 9.10 5.32 -5.55
N GLN A 15 9.38 5.33 -4.25
CA GLN A 15 8.65 6.15 -3.26
C GLN A 15 8.62 7.63 -3.66
N ARG A 16 9.74 8.18 -4.10
CA ARG A 16 9.79 9.58 -4.54
C ARG A 16 8.99 9.83 -5.81
N LEU A 17 9.02 8.89 -6.76
CA LEU A 17 8.20 8.98 -7.98
C LEU A 17 6.70 8.80 -7.70
N TYR A 18 6.34 8.02 -6.69
CA TYR A 18 4.95 7.85 -6.26
C TYR A 18 4.36 9.14 -5.67
N PHE A 19 5.09 9.81 -4.76
CA PHE A 19 4.52 10.92 -3.99
C PHE A 19 4.83 12.31 -4.55
N ASP A 20 5.92 12.43 -5.32
CA ASP A 20 6.43 13.71 -5.82
C ASP A 20 6.65 13.71 -7.34
N GLY A 21 6.31 12.59 -8.00
CA GLY A 21 6.41 12.44 -9.45
C GLY A 21 5.41 13.28 -10.25
N PRO A 22 5.65 13.43 -11.57
CA PRO A 22 6.78 12.90 -12.32
C PRO A 22 8.10 13.68 -12.05
N LEU A 23 9.25 12.99 -12.06
CA LEU A 23 10.57 13.61 -11.81
C LEU A 23 11.60 13.16 -12.84
N SER A 24 12.56 14.03 -13.15
CA SER A 24 13.75 13.66 -13.92
C SER A 24 14.79 12.94 -13.05
N ARG A 25 15.74 12.25 -13.71
CA ARG A 25 16.90 11.64 -13.02
C ARG A 25 17.72 12.66 -12.21
N GLN A 26 17.75 13.92 -12.66
CA GLN A 26 18.47 14.99 -11.98
C GLN A 26 17.76 15.39 -10.68
N GLU A 27 16.43 15.48 -10.70
CA GLU A 27 15.62 15.82 -9.53
C GLU A 27 15.57 14.69 -8.50
N LEU A 28 15.66 13.43 -8.95
CA LEU A 28 15.76 12.27 -8.07
C LEU A 28 17.03 12.28 -7.20
N GLY A 29 18.12 12.93 -7.63
CA GLY A 29 19.38 13.04 -6.88
C GLY A 29 19.20 13.65 -5.49
N PRO A 30 18.92 14.96 -5.42
CA PRO A 30 18.68 15.64 -4.15
C PRO A 30 17.53 15.02 -3.34
N ALA A 31 16.50 14.52 -4.03
CA ALA A 31 15.32 13.97 -3.40
C ALA A 31 15.54 12.60 -2.71
N THR A 32 16.53 11.82 -3.15
CA THR A 32 16.85 10.49 -2.59
C THR A 32 18.20 10.45 -1.87
N GLY A 33 19.05 11.46 -2.05
CA GLY A 33 20.43 11.47 -1.55
C GLY A 33 21.38 10.53 -2.32
N LEU A 34 20.92 9.91 -3.40
CA LEU A 34 21.72 8.97 -4.19
C LEU A 34 22.61 9.68 -5.22
N SER A 35 23.76 9.05 -5.53
CA SER A 35 24.64 9.53 -6.61
C SER A 35 23.98 9.38 -7.99
N SER A 36 24.41 10.18 -8.95
CA SER A 36 23.91 10.13 -10.33
C SER A 36 24.10 8.75 -10.99
N GLY A 37 25.20 8.07 -10.70
CA GLY A 37 25.47 6.70 -11.15
C GLY A 37 24.48 5.69 -10.56
N SER A 38 24.21 5.78 -9.25
CA SER A 38 23.22 4.92 -8.58
C SER A 38 21.82 5.13 -9.13
N ILE A 39 21.41 6.38 -9.34
CA ILE A 39 20.10 6.70 -9.95
C ILE A 39 20.00 6.14 -11.35
N SER A 40 21.03 6.33 -12.17
CA SER A 40 21.03 5.84 -13.55
C SER A 40 20.88 4.31 -13.60
N ASN A 41 21.58 3.59 -12.73
CA ASN A 41 21.47 2.14 -12.63
C ASN A 41 20.08 1.70 -12.14
N VAL A 42 19.60 2.28 -11.03
CA VAL A 42 18.28 1.93 -10.44
C VAL A 42 17.15 2.22 -11.43
N VAL A 43 17.14 3.40 -12.04
CA VAL A 43 16.12 3.77 -13.03
C VAL A 43 16.17 2.84 -14.24
N SER A 44 17.36 2.52 -14.76
CA SER A 44 17.46 1.64 -15.94
C SER A 44 16.93 0.25 -15.64
N GLU A 45 17.19 -0.29 -14.44
CA GLU A 45 16.61 -1.57 -14.01
C GLU A 45 15.08 -1.51 -13.90
N LEU A 46 14.55 -0.48 -13.25
CA LEU A 46 13.10 -0.33 -13.06
C LEU A 46 12.37 -0.11 -14.40
N VAL A 47 12.96 0.61 -15.35
CA VAL A 47 12.43 0.75 -16.72
C VAL A 47 12.50 -0.58 -17.46
N ALA A 48 13.60 -1.33 -17.35
CA ALA A 48 13.73 -2.64 -17.99
C ALA A 48 12.72 -3.67 -17.45
N GLU A 49 12.33 -3.54 -16.19
CA GLU A 49 11.27 -4.33 -15.55
C GLU A 49 9.85 -3.79 -15.83
N GLY A 50 9.74 -2.67 -16.55
CA GLY A 50 8.46 -2.05 -16.88
C GLY A 50 7.78 -1.32 -15.72
N LEU A 51 8.45 -1.11 -14.58
CA LEU A 51 7.91 -0.42 -13.41
C LEU A 51 7.92 1.11 -13.53
N LEU A 52 8.77 1.63 -14.40
CA LEU A 52 8.85 3.07 -14.71
C LEU A 52 8.67 3.30 -16.22
N GLU A 53 8.05 4.42 -16.56
CA GLU A 53 7.89 4.89 -17.93
C GLU A 53 8.23 6.37 -18.07
N GLU A 54 8.48 6.81 -19.30
CA GLU A 54 8.74 8.21 -19.60
C GLU A 54 7.42 9.01 -19.57
N ALA A 55 7.43 10.12 -18.83
CA ALA A 55 6.29 11.01 -18.61
C ALA A 55 6.37 12.31 -19.45
N GLY A 56 7.20 12.33 -20.49
CA GLY A 56 7.42 13.48 -21.36
C GLY A 56 8.81 14.11 -21.20
N ILE A 57 9.03 15.19 -21.95
CA ILE A 57 10.29 15.93 -22.00
C ILE A 57 10.01 17.36 -21.59
N VAL A 58 10.83 17.89 -20.69
CA VAL A 58 10.79 19.29 -20.27
C VAL A 58 12.01 19.99 -20.82
N ASP A 59 11.78 21.11 -21.52
CA ASP A 59 12.84 22.00 -21.96
C ASP A 59 13.56 22.58 -20.74
N SER A 60 14.86 22.82 -20.88
CA SER A 60 15.63 23.49 -19.84
C SER A 60 16.08 24.85 -20.36
N ASP A 61 16.10 25.86 -19.50
CA ASP A 61 16.63 27.20 -19.79
C ASP A 61 18.16 27.13 -20.02
N GLY A 62 18.57 26.64 -21.20
CA GLY A 62 19.95 26.62 -21.68
C GLY A 62 20.71 25.29 -21.59
N GLY A 63 20.05 24.17 -21.29
CA GLY A 63 20.67 22.83 -21.21
C GLY A 63 20.00 21.75 -22.07
N ARG A 64 20.46 20.50 -21.94
CA ARG A 64 19.86 19.35 -22.64
C ARG A 64 18.44 19.08 -22.09
N PRO A 65 17.43 18.88 -22.96
CA PRO A 65 16.08 18.53 -22.53
C PRO A 65 16.07 17.34 -21.57
N ARG A 66 15.20 17.39 -20.56
CA ARG A 66 15.14 16.40 -19.48
C ARG A 66 13.91 15.52 -19.64
N THR A 67 14.13 14.22 -19.72
CA THR A 67 13.06 13.21 -19.67
C THR A 67 12.54 13.09 -18.24
N LEU A 68 11.24 13.26 -18.07
CA LEU A 68 10.53 12.96 -16.84
C LEU A 68 10.21 11.47 -16.77
N LEU A 69 10.22 10.93 -15.56
CA LEU A 69 9.89 9.55 -15.26
C LEU A 69 8.68 9.52 -14.32
N ARG A 70 7.86 8.49 -14.45
CA ARG A 70 6.78 8.16 -13.52
C ARG A 70 6.67 6.66 -13.34
N VAL A 71 5.94 6.24 -12.32
CA VAL A 71 5.56 4.84 -12.16
C VAL A 71 4.63 4.43 -13.31
N ALA A 72 4.91 3.28 -13.91
CA ALA A 72 4.08 2.73 -14.98
C ALA A 72 2.80 2.13 -14.38
N ALA A 73 1.69 2.84 -14.50
CA ALA A 73 0.41 2.51 -13.87
C ALA A 73 -0.01 1.05 -14.09
N GLY A 74 0.07 0.55 -15.33
CA GLY A 74 -0.36 -0.80 -15.70
C GLY A 74 0.62 -1.94 -15.36
N SER A 75 1.74 -1.66 -14.69
CA SER A 75 2.76 -2.68 -14.40
C SER A 75 2.47 -3.54 -13.16
N GLY A 76 1.34 -3.31 -12.50
CA GLY A 76 0.86 -4.10 -11.37
C GLY A 76 -0.46 -3.59 -10.83
N LEU A 77 -1.06 -4.39 -9.95
CA LEU A 77 -2.32 -4.08 -9.29
C LEU A 77 -2.17 -4.20 -7.77
N LEU A 78 -2.96 -3.42 -7.04
CA LEU A 78 -3.03 -3.42 -5.59
C LEU A 78 -4.49 -3.49 -5.16
N ILE A 79 -4.79 -4.24 -4.09
CA ILE A 79 -6.13 -4.21 -3.47
C ILE A 79 -6.00 -3.66 -2.05
N GLY A 80 -6.82 -2.66 -1.72
CA GLY A 80 -7.01 -2.18 -0.36
C GLY A 80 -8.34 -2.69 0.19
N ILE A 81 -8.35 -3.19 1.43
CA ILE A 81 -9.54 -3.67 2.12
C ILE A 81 -9.65 -2.99 3.48
N ASP A 82 -10.79 -2.37 3.73
CA ASP A 82 -11.14 -1.75 5.00
C ASP A 82 -12.30 -2.52 5.64
N ILE A 83 -12.00 -3.20 6.74
CA ILE A 83 -12.99 -3.92 7.55
C ILE A 83 -13.45 -2.96 8.64
N GLY A 84 -14.52 -2.20 8.36
CA GLY A 84 -15.12 -1.28 9.31
C GLY A 84 -16.22 -1.91 10.15
N GLU A 85 -16.89 -1.10 10.98
CA GLU A 85 -18.01 -1.49 11.85
C GLU A 85 -19.32 -1.77 11.13
N THR A 86 -19.51 -1.11 10.00
CA THR A 86 -20.78 -1.16 9.25
C THR A 86 -20.63 -1.80 7.88
N ARG A 87 -19.41 -2.05 7.42
CA ARG A 87 -19.13 -2.59 6.09
C ARG A 87 -17.71 -3.15 5.96
N VAL A 88 -17.53 -4.06 5.01
CA VAL A 88 -16.24 -4.39 4.41
C VAL A 88 -16.20 -3.70 3.06
N ARG A 89 -15.20 -2.84 2.84
CA ARG A 89 -14.96 -2.16 1.57
C ARG A 89 -13.68 -2.71 0.94
N ALA A 90 -13.71 -2.98 -0.36
CA ALA A 90 -12.52 -3.29 -1.14
C ALA A 90 -12.42 -2.35 -2.34
N GLU A 91 -11.20 -1.91 -2.63
CA GLU A 91 -10.87 -1.02 -3.73
C GLU A 91 -9.66 -1.61 -4.47
N LEU A 92 -9.74 -1.70 -5.80
CA LEU A 92 -8.67 -2.12 -6.69
C LEU A 92 -7.99 -0.87 -7.26
N PHE A 93 -6.65 -0.87 -7.25
CA PHE A 93 -5.84 0.22 -7.75
C PHE A 93 -4.79 -0.24 -8.75
N ASP A 94 -4.46 0.63 -9.69
CA ASP A 94 -3.22 0.53 -10.47
C ASP A 94 -2.00 1.01 -9.64
N LEU A 95 -0.79 0.93 -10.21
CA LEU A 95 0.43 1.42 -9.56
C LEU A 95 0.60 2.95 -9.61
N SER A 96 -0.41 3.70 -10.03
CA SER A 96 -0.48 5.14 -9.80
C SER A 96 -1.51 5.49 -8.72
N PHE A 97 -2.03 4.49 -8.00
CA PHE A 97 -3.12 4.62 -7.03
C PHE A 97 -4.43 5.14 -7.63
N THR A 98 -4.65 4.94 -8.94
CA THR A 98 -5.95 5.19 -9.56
C THR A 98 -6.92 4.08 -9.17
N GLU A 99 -8.09 4.42 -8.60
CA GLU A 99 -9.16 3.45 -8.33
C GLU A 99 -9.71 2.92 -9.66
N LEU A 100 -9.57 1.61 -9.89
CA LEU A 100 -10.09 0.91 -11.06
C LEU A 100 -11.49 0.32 -10.81
N ALA A 101 -11.71 -0.17 -9.59
CA ALA A 101 -12.99 -0.74 -9.15
C ALA A 101 -13.13 -0.65 -7.64
N ARG A 102 -14.37 -0.64 -7.17
CA ARG A 102 -14.71 -0.61 -5.75
C ARG A 102 -15.99 -1.36 -5.46
N THR A 103 -16.03 -2.01 -4.31
CA THR A 103 -17.24 -2.66 -3.79
C THR A 103 -17.35 -2.47 -2.29
N GLU A 104 -18.58 -2.49 -1.79
CA GLU A 104 -18.89 -2.45 -0.37
C GLU A 104 -19.88 -3.56 -0.01
N ARG A 105 -19.62 -4.24 1.10
CA ARG A 105 -20.49 -5.27 1.65
C ARG A 105 -20.93 -4.86 3.05
N PRO A 106 -22.23 -4.59 3.28
CA PRO A 106 -22.72 -4.11 4.56
C PRO A 106 -22.63 -5.19 5.65
N LEU A 107 -22.26 -4.77 6.86
CA LEU A 107 -22.29 -5.56 8.07
C LEU A 107 -23.53 -5.19 8.88
N ALA A 108 -24.34 -6.20 9.24
CA ALA A 108 -25.43 -6.03 10.19
C ALA A 108 -24.87 -5.86 11.61
N GLN A 109 -25.71 -5.41 12.56
CA GLN A 109 -25.37 -5.49 13.99
C GLN A 109 -24.97 -6.94 14.35
N HIS A 110 -23.81 -7.12 14.98
CA HIS A 110 -23.18 -8.42 15.26
C HIS A 110 -22.71 -9.21 14.02
N GLY A 111 -22.51 -8.55 12.88
CA GLY A 111 -22.04 -9.15 11.63
C GLY A 111 -20.56 -9.53 11.59
N TYR A 112 -19.89 -9.56 12.74
CA TYR A 112 -18.44 -9.73 12.88
C TYR A 112 -17.98 -11.16 13.08
N ASP A 113 -18.85 -12.15 12.88
CA ASP A 113 -18.40 -13.55 12.86
C ASP A 113 -17.22 -13.73 11.88
N VAL A 114 -16.21 -14.50 12.30
CA VAL A 114 -14.95 -14.66 11.55
C VAL A 114 -15.21 -15.20 10.15
N ASP A 115 -16.05 -16.24 10.03
CA ASP A 115 -16.34 -16.87 8.74
C ASP A 115 -17.10 -15.92 7.83
N ARG A 116 -18.00 -15.11 8.40
CA ARG A 116 -18.71 -14.08 7.65
C ARG A 116 -17.76 -13.01 7.11
N ILE A 117 -16.82 -12.50 7.93
CA ILE A 117 -15.84 -11.50 7.49
C ILE A 117 -14.93 -12.09 6.41
N VAL A 118 -14.42 -13.29 6.60
CA VAL A 118 -13.60 -14.00 5.59
C VAL A 118 -14.39 -14.18 4.28
N SER A 119 -15.67 -14.56 4.36
CA SER A 119 -16.53 -14.68 3.19
C SER A 119 -16.76 -13.33 2.50
N HIS A 120 -16.93 -12.24 3.24
CA HIS A 120 -17.09 -10.91 2.66
C HIS A 120 -15.81 -10.42 1.99
N VAL A 121 -14.65 -10.64 2.61
CA VAL A 121 -13.34 -10.32 2.01
C VAL A 121 -13.13 -11.09 0.71
N ARG A 122 -13.36 -12.42 0.73
CA ARG A 122 -13.27 -13.26 -0.48
C ARG A 122 -14.15 -12.73 -1.60
N ALA A 123 -15.42 -12.48 -1.30
CA ALA A 123 -16.36 -12.02 -2.31
C ALA A 123 -16.03 -10.61 -2.81
N ALA A 124 -15.59 -9.70 -1.93
CA ALA A 124 -15.19 -8.36 -2.30
C ALA A 124 -13.94 -8.35 -3.21
N VAL A 125 -12.94 -9.18 -2.93
CA VAL A 125 -11.76 -9.35 -3.79
C VAL A 125 -12.15 -9.87 -5.18
N ALA A 126 -13.00 -10.90 -5.24
CA ALA A 126 -13.49 -11.43 -6.50
C ALA A 126 -14.28 -10.38 -7.31
N ASP A 127 -15.11 -9.58 -6.62
CA ASP A 127 -15.89 -8.52 -7.25
C ASP A 127 -15.01 -7.42 -7.85
N VAL A 128 -14.04 -6.88 -7.10
CA VAL A 128 -13.20 -5.78 -7.64
C VAL A 128 -12.30 -6.24 -8.78
N LEU A 129 -11.80 -7.48 -8.75
CA LEU A 129 -11.02 -8.04 -9.85
C LEU A 129 -11.88 -8.20 -11.11
N ARG A 130 -13.10 -8.70 -10.95
CA ARG A 130 -14.07 -8.85 -12.05
C ARG A 130 -14.53 -7.51 -12.61
N ASP A 131 -14.91 -6.57 -11.74
CA ASP A 131 -15.43 -5.26 -12.11
C ASP A 131 -14.35 -4.36 -12.73
N GLY A 132 -13.09 -4.55 -12.33
CA GLY A 132 -11.94 -3.85 -12.91
C GLY A 132 -11.34 -4.49 -14.16
N ASP A 133 -11.93 -5.58 -14.68
CA ASP A 133 -11.40 -6.40 -15.79
C ASP A 133 -9.90 -6.74 -15.61
N ALA A 134 -9.54 -7.11 -14.38
CA ALA A 134 -8.16 -7.22 -13.94
C ALA A 134 -7.66 -8.67 -13.93
N ASP A 135 -6.46 -8.90 -14.46
CA ASP A 135 -5.75 -10.17 -14.31
C ASP A 135 -5.19 -10.31 -12.88
N PRO A 136 -5.64 -11.30 -12.09
CA PRO A 136 -5.11 -11.54 -10.75
C PRO A 136 -3.60 -11.80 -10.75
N GLY A 137 -3.02 -12.28 -11.86
CA GLY A 137 -1.58 -12.49 -12.00
C GLY A 137 -0.73 -11.22 -11.88
N LEU A 138 -1.32 -10.04 -12.06
CA LEU A 138 -0.67 -8.74 -11.90
C LEU A 138 -0.74 -8.20 -10.46
N LEU A 139 -1.45 -8.89 -9.56
CA LEU A 139 -1.64 -8.44 -8.19
C LEU A 139 -0.33 -8.52 -7.40
N LEU A 140 0.17 -7.35 -6.99
CA LEU A 140 1.41 -7.22 -6.22
C LEU A 140 1.21 -7.35 -4.70
N GLY A 141 -0.03 -7.26 -4.23
CA GLY A 141 -0.37 -7.45 -2.82
C GLY A 141 -1.77 -6.96 -2.47
N VAL A 142 -2.21 -7.35 -1.28
CA VAL A 142 -3.48 -6.91 -0.69
C VAL A 142 -3.20 -6.31 0.68
N GLY A 143 -3.58 -5.05 0.87
CA GLY A 143 -3.57 -4.38 2.18
C GLY A 143 -4.92 -4.51 2.88
N ILE A 144 -4.93 -4.82 4.17
CA ILE A 144 -6.15 -5.07 4.95
C ILE A 144 -6.06 -4.32 6.27
N GLY A 145 -6.93 -3.32 6.44
CA GLY A 145 -7.20 -2.68 7.72
C GLY A 145 -8.28 -3.45 8.48
N VAL A 146 -7.97 -3.87 9.70
CA VAL A 146 -8.89 -4.64 10.56
C VAL A 146 -9.02 -4.02 11.96
N PRO A 147 -10.19 -4.04 12.61
CA PRO A 147 -10.34 -3.62 13.99
C PRO A 147 -9.62 -4.59 14.94
N GLY A 148 -8.99 -4.03 15.97
CA GLY A 148 -8.29 -4.80 16.99
C GLY A 148 -6.77 -4.74 16.87
N ILE A 149 -6.11 -5.53 17.70
CA ILE A 149 -4.66 -5.68 17.74
C ILE A 149 -4.26 -6.76 16.76
N VAL A 150 -3.30 -6.46 15.90
CA VAL A 150 -2.71 -7.42 14.95
C VAL A 150 -1.33 -7.80 15.45
N GLU A 151 -1.13 -9.09 15.68
CA GLU A 151 0.15 -9.69 16.06
C GLU A 151 0.71 -10.45 14.86
N HIS A 152 1.97 -10.23 14.53
CA HIS A 152 2.64 -10.90 13.42
C HIS A 152 3.59 -11.98 13.94
N SER A 153 3.47 -13.18 13.38
CA SER A 153 4.30 -14.33 13.70
C SER A 153 4.85 -14.96 12.41
N ALA A 154 5.70 -16.00 12.55
CA ALA A 154 6.16 -16.79 11.41
C ALA A 154 4.99 -17.47 10.66
N ASP A 155 3.87 -17.70 11.34
CA ASP A 155 2.68 -18.37 10.80
C ASP A 155 1.64 -17.37 10.21
N GLY A 156 2.00 -16.08 10.14
CA GLY A 156 1.16 -15.00 9.63
C GLY A 156 0.53 -14.14 10.72
N ALA A 157 -0.38 -13.25 10.31
CA ALA A 157 -1.07 -12.32 11.19
C ALA A 157 -2.23 -12.97 11.99
N VAL A 158 -2.22 -12.71 13.30
CA VAL A 158 -3.25 -13.10 14.27
C VAL A 158 -3.96 -11.83 14.78
N VAL A 159 -5.29 -11.86 14.85
CA VAL A 159 -6.11 -10.68 15.21
C VAL A 159 -6.84 -10.90 16.53
N HIS A 160 -6.71 -9.91 17.42
CA HIS A 160 -7.41 -9.82 18.69
C HIS A 160 -8.34 -8.60 18.69
N GLY A 161 -9.65 -8.83 18.66
CA GLY A 161 -10.67 -7.78 18.57
C GLY A 161 -11.74 -7.98 19.63
N GLN A 162 -11.48 -7.56 20.87
CA GLN A 162 -12.39 -7.75 22.00
C GLN A 162 -13.79 -7.13 21.75
N THR A 163 -13.82 -5.97 21.11
CA THR A 163 -15.07 -5.24 20.77
C THR A 163 -15.90 -5.96 19.71
N ILE A 164 -15.27 -6.83 18.91
CA ILE A 164 -15.93 -7.61 17.85
C ILE A 164 -15.97 -9.12 18.16
N GLY A 165 -15.62 -9.51 19.40
CA GLY A 165 -15.65 -10.89 19.87
C GLY A 165 -14.52 -11.79 19.35
N TRP A 166 -13.48 -11.22 18.74
CA TRP A 166 -12.35 -11.99 18.19
C TRP A 166 -11.27 -12.21 19.25
N ASN A 167 -10.85 -13.47 19.39
CA ASN A 167 -9.74 -13.84 20.26
C ASN A 167 -8.75 -14.72 19.50
N ALA A 168 -7.53 -14.21 19.30
CA ALA A 168 -6.43 -14.92 18.65
C ALA A 168 -6.81 -15.57 17.31
N VAL A 169 -7.52 -14.83 16.45
CA VAL A 169 -7.98 -15.35 15.16
C VAL A 169 -6.80 -15.44 14.19
N PRO A 170 -6.44 -16.61 13.62
CA PRO A 170 -5.35 -16.75 12.65
C PRO A 170 -5.77 -16.22 11.28
N PHE A 171 -6.02 -14.92 11.20
CA PHE A 171 -6.79 -14.28 10.14
C PHE A 171 -6.09 -14.38 8.78
N GLU A 172 -4.77 -14.20 8.73
CA GLU A 172 -4.04 -14.34 7.47
C GLU A 172 -4.18 -15.74 6.88
N GLN A 173 -4.08 -16.79 7.71
CA GLN A 173 -4.21 -18.18 7.25
C GLN A 173 -5.63 -18.47 6.74
N LEU A 174 -6.65 -17.94 7.41
CA LEU A 174 -8.04 -18.09 6.97
C LEU A 174 -8.26 -17.41 5.62
N LEU A 175 -7.74 -16.19 5.45
CA LEU A 175 -7.82 -15.46 4.19
C LEU A 175 -7.03 -16.16 3.08
N ARG A 176 -5.83 -16.68 3.36
CA ARG A 176 -5.01 -17.44 2.39
C ARG A 176 -5.72 -18.69 1.87
N LYS A 177 -6.58 -19.29 2.68
CA LYS A 177 -7.38 -20.47 2.27
C LYS A 177 -8.62 -20.08 1.49
N ALA A 178 -9.22 -18.91 1.78
CA ALA A 178 -10.51 -18.51 1.25
C ALA A 178 -10.41 -17.65 -0.02
N VAL A 179 -9.40 -16.77 -0.11
CA VAL A 179 -9.28 -15.77 -1.18
C VAL A 179 -8.45 -16.33 -2.34
N GLU A 180 -8.97 -16.21 -3.55
CA GLU A 180 -8.35 -16.69 -4.78
C GLU A 180 -7.43 -15.60 -5.36
N ILE A 181 -6.21 -15.49 -4.80
CA ILE A 181 -5.14 -14.60 -5.28
C ILE A 181 -3.83 -15.38 -5.48
N PRO A 182 -2.88 -14.88 -6.29
CA PRO A 182 -1.60 -15.55 -6.46
C PRO A 182 -0.89 -15.80 -5.11
N PRO A 183 -0.25 -16.97 -4.90
CA PRO A 183 0.51 -17.25 -3.69
C PRO A 183 1.66 -16.26 -3.46
N SER A 184 2.16 -15.64 -4.54
CA SER A 184 3.21 -14.61 -4.50
C SER A 184 2.72 -13.24 -4.03
N ALA A 185 1.41 -12.97 -4.05
CA ALA A 185 0.85 -11.69 -3.62
C ALA A 185 0.78 -11.67 -2.08
N PRO A 186 1.58 -10.85 -1.36
CA PRO A 186 1.51 -10.73 0.09
C PRO A 186 0.15 -10.19 0.57
N LEU A 187 -0.26 -10.63 1.77
CA LEU A 187 -1.34 -10.01 2.54
C LEU A 187 -0.69 -9.17 3.62
N PHE A 188 -0.94 -7.86 3.61
CA PHE A 188 -0.49 -6.94 4.65
C PHE A 188 -1.69 -6.60 5.52
N ILE A 189 -1.74 -7.17 6.73
CA ILE A 189 -2.85 -6.96 7.67
C ILE A 189 -2.33 -6.11 8.82
N ASP A 190 -3.00 -5.00 9.12
CA ASP A 190 -2.69 -4.20 10.31
C ASP A 190 -3.97 -3.55 10.84
N ASN A 191 -3.85 -2.90 11.99
CA ASN A 191 -4.93 -2.17 12.63
C ASN A 191 -5.48 -1.07 11.71
N GLY A 192 -6.81 -1.00 11.60
CA GLY A 192 -7.51 -0.02 10.75
C GLY A 192 -7.15 1.44 11.05
N ALA A 193 -6.93 1.80 12.32
CA ALA A 193 -6.52 3.16 12.68
C ALA A 193 -5.11 3.49 12.17
N LYS A 194 -4.16 2.55 12.30
CA LYS A 194 -2.79 2.74 11.78
C LYS A 194 -2.75 2.86 10.26
N THR A 195 -3.48 2.00 9.56
CA THR A 195 -3.52 2.01 8.09
C THR A 195 -4.14 3.32 7.57
N LEU A 196 -5.22 3.79 8.18
CA LEU A 196 -5.79 5.11 7.86
C LEU A 196 -4.81 6.24 8.18
N GLY A 197 -4.17 6.20 9.35
CA GLY A 197 -3.16 7.20 9.71
C GLY A 197 -2.03 7.29 8.69
N GLN A 198 -1.57 6.15 8.18
CA GLN A 198 -0.57 6.11 7.12
C GLN A 198 -1.09 6.69 5.80
N ALA A 199 -2.35 6.40 5.44
CA ALA A 199 -2.99 6.98 4.26
C ALA A 199 -3.12 8.51 4.36
N GLU A 200 -3.48 9.05 5.54
CA GLU A 200 -3.53 10.49 5.79
C GLU A 200 -2.16 11.17 5.65
N MET A 201 -1.08 10.49 6.05
CA MET A 201 0.28 11.00 5.87
C MET A 201 0.73 11.01 4.41
N TRP A 202 0.22 10.08 3.60
CA TRP A 202 0.58 9.96 2.18
C TRP A 202 -0.25 10.86 1.28
N PHE A 203 -1.55 10.89 1.49
CA PHE A 203 -2.52 11.47 0.54
C PHE A 203 -3.46 12.51 1.17
N GLY A 204 -3.53 12.56 2.51
CA GLY A 204 -4.52 13.36 3.23
C GLY A 204 -3.91 14.53 3.99
N GLY A 205 -4.53 14.87 5.12
CA GLY A 205 -4.22 16.06 5.92
C GLY A 205 -2.86 16.01 6.63
N GLY A 206 -2.23 14.84 6.72
CA GLY A 206 -0.90 14.65 7.29
C GLY A 206 0.25 14.86 6.30
N ARG A 207 -0.03 15.09 5.01
CA ARG A 207 1.00 15.19 3.98
C ARG A 207 2.00 16.32 4.28
N GLY A 208 3.28 15.97 4.26
CA GLY A 208 4.39 16.90 4.54
C GLY A 208 4.67 17.12 6.03
N ALA A 209 3.87 16.55 6.93
CA ALA A 209 4.18 16.55 8.36
C ALA A 209 5.24 15.50 8.71
N ALA A 210 6.10 15.81 9.67
CA ALA A 210 7.03 14.82 10.24
C ALA A 210 6.32 13.86 11.21
N SER A 211 5.22 14.31 11.82
CA SER A 211 4.40 13.52 12.72
C SER A 211 2.95 14.01 12.68
N ALA A 212 2.00 13.09 12.83
CA ALA A 212 0.58 13.40 12.96
C ALA A 212 -0.08 12.46 13.98
N ALA A 213 -1.10 12.98 14.66
CA ALA A 213 -2.05 12.17 15.40
C ALA A 213 -3.35 12.11 14.58
N VAL A 214 -3.80 10.90 14.27
CA VAL A 214 -5.04 10.66 13.52
C VAL A 214 -6.01 9.96 14.45
N ALA A 215 -7.22 10.51 14.57
CA ALA A 215 -8.28 9.95 15.39
C ALA A 215 -9.50 9.65 14.51
N LEU A 216 -9.98 8.42 14.58
CA LEU A 216 -11.21 7.95 13.98
C LEU A 216 -12.30 8.07 15.03
N ILE A 217 -13.30 8.91 14.74
CA ILE A 217 -14.46 9.10 15.59
C ILE A 217 -15.67 8.60 14.82
N GLY A 218 -16.24 7.48 15.24
CA GLY A 218 -17.40 6.86 14.64
C GLY A 218 -18.21 6.11 15.69
N SER A 219 -18.63 4.89 15.37
CA SER A 219 -19.28 3.99 16.32
C SER A 219 -18.33 3.47 17.42
N GLY A 220 -17.02 3.56 17.19
CA GLY A 220 -15.95 3.50 18.18
C GLY A 220 -14.99 4.69 18.08
N VAL A 221 -13.95 4.68 18.93
CA VAL A 221 -12.82 5.62 18.86
C VAL A 221 -11.54 4.84 18.62
N GLY A 222 -10.87 5.11 17.51
CA GLY A 222 -9.52 4.62 17.23
C GLY A 222 -8.57 5.80 17.08
N ALA A 223 -7.32 5.66 17.47
CA ALA A 223 -6.32 6.69 17.21
C ALA A 223 -4.96 6.07 16.95
N CYS A 224 -4.15 6.74 16.15
CA CYS A 224 -2.75 6.42 15.97
C CYS A 224 -1.91 7.69 15.95
N VAL A 225 -0.67 7.57 16.40
CA VAL A 225 0.37 8.56 16.15
C VAL A 225 1.27 7.97 15.07
N VAL A 226 1.42 8.68 13.97
CA VAL A 226 2.30 8.30 12.87
C VAL A 226 3.46 9.28 12.85
N HIS A 227 4.67 8.76 12.75
CA HIS A 227 5.88 9.53 12.48
C HIS A 227 6.36 9.17 11.08
N ALA A 228 6.72 10.17 10.27
CA ALA A 228 7.34 9.92 8.98
C ALA A 228 8.59 9.06 9.18
N ALA A 229 8.71 7.95 8.46
CA ALA A 229 9.89 7.10 8.61
C ALA A 229 11.14 7.94 8.29
N THR A 230 11.99 8.14 9.29
CA THR A 230 13.36 8.64 9.06
C THR A 230 14.05 7.58 8.20
N PRO A 231 14.75 7.94 7.11
CA PRO A 231 15.64 7.01 6.43
C PRO A 231 16.57 6.42 7.49
N GLU A 232 16.54 5.10 7.68
CA GLU A 232 17.23 4.43 8.78
C GLU A 232 18.73 4.76 8.78
N GLY A 233 19.11 5.57 9.75
CA GLY A 233 20.45 5.78 10.25
C GLY A 233 20.28 6.20 11.69
N GLU A 234 20.55 5.26 12.60
CA GLU A 234 20.43 5.37 14.07
C GLU A 234 19.01 5.17 14.63
N ARG A 235 18.79 3.95 15.15
CA ARG A 235 18.17 3.79 16.46
C ARG A 235 19.18 3.11 17.40
N PRO A 236 19.16 3.46 18.70
CA PRO A 236 20.18 3.08 19.69
C PRO A 236 20.27 1.58 19.95
#